data_AF-A0A257P4X8-F1
#
_entry.id   AF-A0A257P4X8-F1
#
_cell.length_a   1.000
_cell.length_b   1.000
_cell.length_c   1.000
_cell.angle_alpha   90.00
_cell.angle_beta   90.00
_cell.angle_gamma   90.00
#
_symmetry.space_group_name_H-M   'P 1'
#
loop_
_entity.id
_entity.type
_entity.pdbx_description
1 polymer ?
#
loop_
_entity_poly.entity_id
_entity_poly.type
_entity_poly.pdbx_seq_one_letter_code
_entity_poly.pdbx_strand_id
1 'polypeptide(L)'
;MHADLDRRLRHAGEPCRFRDRQALQLDAADRIALAWRQSDDLAEGGIEFVLNADIGGATSFDELRDRHDAVLVATGVYKPREIAGPGSGLPGIVPALDYLITSNRQGLGDSVPEFNSGHLNAAGRQVVVIGGGDTAMDCVRTAVRQGAKSVTCLYRRDRQNMPGSLREVANAEEEGVVFTWLAAPEAFLGDGRVTGVRATRMHLGLPDASGRQSVEPVAGSSFTVEADLVIKALGFDPEDLPAAFGEPALKLTGWGTLKVDPRSFMTNLPGVFAAGDIVRGASLVVWAIRDGRDAAAAIDQFIQARSLAQAAE
;
A
#
# COMPACT_ATOMS: atom_id res chain seq x y z
N MET A 1 9.87 17.15 -37.37
CA MET A 1 9.52 16.85 -35.97
C MET A 1 9.80 15.36 -35.67
N HIS A 2 11.02 14.88 -35.99
CA HIS A 2 11.42 13.48 -35.75
C HIS A 2 12.97 13.31 -35.81
N ALA A 3 13.73 14.31 -35.37
CA ALA A 3 15.19 14.30 -35.56
C ALA A 3 16.03 14.72 -34.33
N ASP A 4 15.42 14.91 -33.15
CA ASP A 4 16.15 15.48 -31.99
C ASP A 4 16.32 14.55 -30.79
N LEU A 5 15.84 13.29 -30.87
CA LEU A 5 16.10 12.30 -29.82
C LEU A 5 17.38 11.47 -30.04
N ASP A 6 17.89 11.44 -31.27
CA ASP A 6 18.94 10.48 -31.69
C ASP A 6 20.37 11.03 -31.61
N ARG A 7 20.54 12.20 -30.97
CA ARG A 7 21.83 12.91 -30.84
C ARG A 7 22.47 12.79 -29.46
N ARG A 8 21.77 12.26 -28.44
CA ARG A 8 22.30 12.11 -27.07
C ARG A 8 22.88 10.73 -26.74
N LEU A 9 22.84 9.77 -27.66
CA LEU A 9 23.30 8.38 -27.42
C LEU A 9 24.57 7.95 -28.17
N ARG A 10 25.27 8.87 -28.85
CA ARG A 10 26.52 8.57 -29.57
C ARG A 10 27.74 9.19 -28.89
N HIS A 11 28.15 8.61 -27.75
CA HIS A 11 29.54 8.57 -27.28
C HIS A 11 29.69 7.48 -26.22
N ALA A 12 29.68 6.21 -26.66
CA ALA A 12 30.10 5.07 -25.84
C ALA A 12 31.53 4.71 -26.24
N GLY A 13 32.51 5.08 -25.41
CA GLY A 13 33.91 4.83 -25.72
C GLY A 13 34.93 5.37 -24.72
N GLU A 14 34.62 5.46 -23.43
CA GLU A 14 35.65 5.65 -22.39
C GLU A 14 35.28 4.87 -21.11
N PRO A 15 36.26 4.31 -20.38
CA PRO A 15 36.01 3.51 -19.19
C PRO A 15 35.42 4.38 -18.08
N CYS A 16 34.23 3.98 -17.61
CA CYS A 16 33.45 4.64 -16.58
C CYS A 16 34.28 4.78 -15.28
N ARG A 17 34.88 5.95 -15.07
CA ARG A 17 35.51 6.32 -13.80
C ARG A 17 34.39 6.77 -12.86
N PHE A 18 34.12 5.96 -11.85
CA PHE A 18 33.34 6.35 -10.66
C PHE A 18 34.00 7.57 -9.98
N ARG A 19 33.58 8.77 -10.34
CA ARG A 19 33.77 9.98 -9.54
C ARG A 19 32.43 10.70 -9.45
N ASP A 20 32.10 11.07 -8.22
CA ASP A 20 30.97 11.88 -7.75
C ASP A 20 29.74 11.09 -7.27
N ARG A 21 29.81 10.72 -5.98
CA ARG A 21 28.64 10.42 -5.12
C ARG A 21 27.89 11.72 -4.81
N GLN A 22 27.18 12.28 -5.77
CA GLN A 22 25.94 12.99 -5.45
C GLN A 22 24.83 11.97 -5.54
N ALA A 23 24.07 11.80 -4.46
CA ALA A 23 22.93 10.91 -4.44
C ALA A 23 21.99 11.28 -5.59
N LEU A 24 21.86 10.37 -6.57
CA LEU A 24 20.78 10.41 -7.56
C LEU A 24 19.45 10.27 -6.81
N GLN A 25 18.92 11.39 -6.32
CA GLN A 25 17.51 11.48 -5.98
C GLN A 25 16.75 11.46 -7.30
N LEU A 26 16.37 10.27 -7.75
CA LEU A 26 15.34 10.11 -8.78
C LEU A 26 14.11 10.87 -8.28
N ASP A 27 13.67 11.87 -9.05
CA ASP A 27 12.45 12.59 -8.75
C ASP A 27 11.22 11.66 -8.92
N ALA A 28 10.03 12.13 -8.56
CA ALA A 28 8.81 11.33 -8.68
C ALA A 28 8.54 10.90 -10.13
N ALA A 29 8.87 11.75 -11.12
CA ALA A 29 8.68 11.45 -12.53
C ALA A 29 9.63 10.33 -13.00
N ASP A 30 10.89 10.32 -12.54
CA ASP A 30 11.87 9.29 -12.87
C ASP A 30 11.50 7.90 -12.32
N ARG A 31 10.96 7.84 -11.10
CA ARG A 31 10.52 6.58 -10.46
C ARG A 31 9.27 6.02 -11.14
N ILE A 32 8.36 6.89 -11.56
CA ILE A 32 7.13 6.48 -12.24
C ILE A 32 7.46 6.09 -13.68
N ALA A 33 8.38 6.80 -14.35
CA ALA A 33 8.92 6.39 -15.64
C ALA A 33 9.59 5.01 -15.58
N LEU A 34 10.17 4.61 -14.43
CA LEU A 34 10.67 3.24 -14.25
C LEU A 34 9.55 2.21 -14.20
N ALA A 35 8.45 2.48 -13.49
CA ALA A 35 7.29 1.59 -13.45
C ALA A 35 6.60 1.46 -14.82
N TRP A 36 6.46 2.57 -15.55
CA TRP A 36 5.95 2.57 -16.92
C TRP A 36 6.86 1.80 -17.87
N ARG A 37 8.18 2.05 -17.84
CA ARG A 37 9.15 1.28 -18.63
C ARG A 37 9.06 -0.22 -18.36
N GLN A 38 8.93 -0.63 -17.11
CA GLN A 38 8.75 -2.05 -16.79
C GLN A 38 7.45 -2.62 -17.37
N SER A 39 6.38 -1.81 -17.41
CA SER A 39 5.10 -2.23 -18.00
C SER A 39 5.21 -2.33 -19.53
N ASP A 40 5.92 -1.39 -20.16
CA ASP A 40 6.21 -1.40 -21.60
C ASP A 40 7.06 -2.63 -21.98
N ASP A 41 8.12 -2.94 -21.22
CA ASP A 41 8.95 -4.12 -21.42
C ASP A 41 8.12 -5.42 -21.32
N LEU A 42 7.17 -5.50 -20.39
CA LEU A 42 6.25 -6.64 -20.25
C LEU A 42 5.29 -6.74 -21.44
N ALA A 43 4.77 -5.61 -21.91
CA ALA A 43 3.90 -5.55 -23.08
C ALA A 43 4.64 -5.97 -24.36
N GLU A 44 5.88 -5.49 -24.56
CA GLU A 44 6.77 -5.91 -25.64
C GLU A 44 7.10 -7.41 -25.56
N GLY A 45 7.13 -7.97 -24.34
CA GLY A 45 7.24 -9.41 -24.08
C GLY A 45 5.99 -10.24 -24.42
N GLY A 46 4.91 -9.61 -24.88
CA GLY A 46 3.67 -10.27 -25.30
C GLY A 46 2.58 -10.32 -24.24
N ILE A 47 2.72 -9.59 -23.12
CA ILE A 47 1.66 -9.48 -22.11
C ILE A 47 0.61 -8.47 -22.57
N GLU A 48 -0.66 -8.88 -22.57
CA GLU A 48 -1.80 -8.00 -22.81
C GLU A 48 -2.29 -7.39 -21.48
N PHE A 49 -2.37 -6.05 -21.41
CA PHE A 49 -2.94 -5.34 -20.27
C PHE A 49 -4.36 -4.86 -20.56
N VAL A 50 -5.33 -5.42 -19.84
CA VAL A 50 -6.74 -4.97 -19.87
C VAL A 50 -7.03 -4.14 -18.63
N LEU A 51 -6.99 -2.81 -18.78
CA LEU A 51 -7.22 -1.86 -17.69
C LEU A 51 -8.71 -1.56 -17.49
N ASN A 52 -9.07 -1.00 -16.33
CA ASN A 52 -10.46 -0.69 -15.93
C ASN A 52 -11.37 -1.94 -15.96
N ALA A 53 -10.82 -3.09 -15.60
CA ALA A 53 -11.51 -4.38 -15.61
C ALA A 53 -11.57 -4.96 -14.19
N ASP A 54 -12.67 -4.70 -13.49
CA ASP A 54 -12.93 -5.29 -12.18
C ASP A 54 -13.53 -6.69 -12.31
N ILE A 55 -12.92 -7.66 -11.63
CA ILE A 55 -13.36 -9.06 -11.67
C ILE A 55 -14.49 -9.28 -10.68
N GLY A 56 -15.56 -9.92 -11.14
CA GLY A 56 -16.82 -10.07 -10.40
C GLY A 56 -17.88 -9.03 -10.75
N GLY A 57 -17.51 -8.02 -11.55
CA GLY A 57 -18.43 -7.05 -12.14
C GLY A 57 -18.73 -7.38 -13.60
N ALA A 58 -18.23 -6.55 -14.51
CA ALA A 58 -18.43 -6.72 -15.96
C ALA A 58 -17.80 -8.02 -16.50
N THR A 59 -16.68 -8.45 -15.92
CA THR A 59 -16.03 -9.73 -16.23
C THR A 59 -16.23 -10.66 -15.06
N SER A 60 -16.91 -11.79 -15.27
CA SER A 60 -17.11 -12.79 -14.22
C SER A 60 -15.85 -13.63 -13.99
N PHE A 61 -15.66 -14.12 -12.77
CA PHE A 61 -14.52 -14.97 -12.45
C PHE A 61 -14.56 -16.32 -13.19
N ASP A 62 -15.75 -16.88 -13.39
CA ASP A 62 -15.92 -18.15 -14.13
C ASP A 62 -15.58 -17.98 -15.62
N GLU A 63 -15.96 -16.87 -16.24
CA GLU A 63 -15.56 -16.58 -17.63
C GLU A 63 -14.03 -16.55 -17.78
N LEU A 64 -13.31 -15.97 -16.80
CA LEU A 64 -11.85 -15.99 -16.81
C LEU A 64 -11.29 -17.41 -16.72
N ARG A 65 -11.89 -18.26 -15.87
CA ARG A 65 -11.45 -19.64 -15.70
C ARG A 65 -11.73 -20.50 -16.94
N ASP A 66 -12.83 -20.24 -17.64
CA ASP A 66 -13.18 -20.97 -18.87
C ASP A 66 -12.26 -20.59 -20.04
N ARG A 67 -11.83 -19.32 -20.09
CA ARG A 67 -11.02 -18.77 -21.19
C ARG A 67 -9.52 -19.07 -21.08
N HIS A 68 -9.03 -19.46 -19.91
CA HIS A 68 -7.58 -19.58 -19.64
C HIS A 68 -7.22 -20.91 -18.99
N ASP A 69 -6.03 -21.44 -19.30
CA ASP A 69 -5.55 -22.70 -18.72
C ASP A 69 -5.28 -22.63 -17.21
N ALA A 70 -4.94 -21.42 -16.72
CA ALA A 70 -4.73 -21.10 -15.31
C ALA A 70 -5.02 -19.62 -15.03
N VAL A 71 -5.33 -19.30 -13.78
CA VAL A 71 -5.59 -17.94 -13.29
C VAL A 71 -4.72 -17.64 -12.08
N LEU A 72 -4.04 -16.49 -12.05
CA LEU A 72 -3.31 -16.00 -10.89
C LEU A 72 -4.04 -14.82 -10.25
N VAL A 73 -4.45 -14.96 -8.99
CA VAL A 73 -5.04 -13.88 -8.21
C VAL A 73 -3.94 -13.11 -7.48
N ALA A 74 -3.73 -11.86 -7.92
CA ALA A 74 -2.72 -10.95 -7.38
C ALA A 74 -3.32 -9.57 -7.02
N THR A 75 -4.54 -9.56 -6.50
CA THR A 75 -5.33 -8.33 -6.24
C THR A 75 -4.81 -7.48 -5.09
N GLY A 76 -3.83 -7.94 -4.31
CA GLY A 76 -3.37 -7.25 -3.11
C GLY A 76 -4.45 -7.17 -2.02
N VAL A 77 -4.33 -6.17 -1.15
CA VAL A 77 -5.30 -5.90 -0.06
C VAL A 77 -5.62 -4.41 -0.02
N TYR A 78 -6.87 -4.02 -0.25
CA TYR A 78 -7.25 -2.62 -0.42
C TYR A 78 -8.19 -2.09 0.65
N LYS A 79 -8.81 -2.95 1.47
CA LYS A 79 -9.76 -2.54 2.51
C LYS A 79 -9.03 -1.82 3.66
N PRO A 80 -9.21 -0.50 3.84
CA PRO A 80 -8.52 0.22 4.90
C PRO A 80 -9.03 -0.21 6.27
N ARG A 81 -8.11 -0.30 7.23
CA ARG A 81 -8.51 -0.51 8.63
C ARG A 81 -9.15 0.73 9.20
N GLU A 82 -10.27 0.51 9.88
CA GLU A 82 -11.05 1.54 10.53
C GLU A 82 -10.65 1.75 11.99
N ILE A 83 -10.95 2.94 12.48
CA ILE A 83 -10.85 3.26 13.90
C ILE A 83 -12.19 3.79 14.39
N ALA A 84 -12.80 3.03 15.28
CA ALA A 84 -14.05 3.42 15.92
C ALA A 84 -13.77 4.38 17.07
N GLY A 85 -14.73 5.25 17.35
CA GLY A 85 -14.70 6.13 18.51
C GLY A 85 -15.66 7.31 18.33
N PRO A 86 -15.96 8.05 19.40
CA PRO A 86 -16.73 9.27 19.28
C PRO A 86 -16.09 10.22 18.25
N GLY A 87 -16.90 10.70 17.30
CA GLY A 87 -16.46 11.63 16.26
C GLY A 87 -15.69 11.00 15.09
N SER A 88 -15.51 9.68 15.01
CA SER A 88 -14.70 9.04 13.94
C SER A 88 -15.24 9.23 12.52
N GLY A 89 -16.49 9.65 12.37
CA GLY A 89 -17.12 10.00 11.09
C GLY A 89 -17.12 11.49 10.75
N LEU A 90 -16.42 12.33 11.53
CA LEU A 90 -16.34 13.76 11.24
C LEU A 90 -15.63 14.00 9.89
N PRO A 91 -16.11 14.95 9.07
CA PRO A 91 -15.37 15.42 7.91
C PRO A 91 -13.94 15.84 8.28
N GLY A 92 -13.01 15.62 7.35
CA GLY A 92 -11.58 15.86 7.56
C GLY A 92 -10.83 14.67 8.17
N ILE A 93 -11.52 13.56 8.47
CA ILE A 93 -10.88 12.26 8.79
C ILE A 93 -10.95 11.38 7.54
N VAL A 94 -9.78 11.00 7.01
CA VAL A 94 -9.67 10.32 5.71
C VAL A 94 -8.77 9.08 5.80
N PRO A 95 -8.99 8.05 4.98
CA PRO A 95 -8.07 6.92 4.89
C PRO A 95 -6.77 7.33 4.16
N ALA A 96 -5.66 6.69 4.52
CA ALA A 96 -4.35 6.97 3.91
C ALA A 96 -4.32 6.69 2.40
N LEU A 97 -5.03 5.66 1.94
CA LEU A 97 -5.02 5.27 0.54
C LEU A 97 -5.57 6.39 -0.36
N ASP A 98 -6.74 6.94 -0.02
CA ASP A 98 -7.35 8.04 -0.79
C ASP A 98 -6.45 9.27 -0.85
N TYR A 99 -5.83 9.62 0.29
CA TYR A 99 -4.91 10.74 0.38
C TYR A 99 -3.67 10.55 -0.50
N LEU A 100 -3.04 9.38 -0.46
CA LEU A 100 -1.85 9.06 -1.26
C LEU A 100 -2.18 8.93 -2.75
N ILE A 101 -3.28 8.27 -3.12
CA ILE A 101 -3.74 8.20 -4.52
C ILE A 101 -3.95 9.60 -5.07
N THR A 102 -4.65 10.46 -4.32
CA THR A 102 -4.91 11.84 -4.72
C THR A 102 -3.62 12.63 -4.92
N SER A 103 -2.68 12.53 -3.97
CA SER A 103 -1.38 13.19 -4.08
C SER A 103 -0.55 12.68 -5.26
N ASN A 104 -0.58 11.36 -5.52
CA ASN A 104 0.17 10.75 -6.62
C ASN A 104 -0.37 11.20 -7.98
N ARG A 105 -1.70 11.15 -8.16
CA ARG A 105 -2.36 11.61 -9.39
C ARG A 105 -2.07 13.09 -9.66
N GLN A 106 -2.22 13.94 -8.64
CA GLN A 106 -1.89 15.36 -8.76
C GLN A 106 -0.41 15.57 -9.11
N GLY A 107 0.51 14.84 -8.48
CA GLY A 107 1.94 14.88 -8.77
C GLY A 107 2.31 14.39 -10.18
N LEU A 108 1.45 13.59 -10.78
CA LEU A 108 1.55 13.11 -12.16
C LEU A 108 0.92 14.04 -13.20
N GLY A 109 0.33 15.15 -12.77
CA GLY A 109 -0.27 16.14 -13.66
C GLY A 109 -1.76 15.93 -13.90
N ASP A 110 -2.41 14.96 -13.26
CA ASP A 110 -3.86 14.85 -13.28
C ASP A 110 -4.49 16.05 -12.55
N SER A 111 -5.66 16.49 -13.03
CA SER A 111 -6.54 17.36 -12.25
C SER A 111 -7.42 16.50 -11.35
N VAL A 112 -7.23 16.59 -10.03
CA VAL A 112 -7.95 15.77 -9.05
C VAL A 112 -8.93 16.64 -8.25
N PRO A 113 -10.26 16.45 -8.38
CA PRO A 113 -11.27 17.26 -7.70
C PRO A 113 -11.10 17.33 -6.17
N GLU A 114 -10.74 16.22 -5.54
CA GLU A 114 -10.53 16.09 -4.10
C GLU A 114 -9.30 16.90 -3.63
N PHE A 115 -8.28 17.01 -4.48
CA PHE A 115 -7.12 17.86 -4.22
C PHE A 115 -7.49 19.34 -4.41
N ASN A 116 -8.14 19.67 -5.54
CA ASN A 116 -8.49 21.04 -5.93
C ASN A 116 -9.51 21.69 -5.01
N SER A 117 -10.47 20.92 -4.49
CA SER A 117 -11.44 21.36 -3.47
C SER A 117 -10.79 21.57 -2.09
N GLY A 118 -9.55 21.12 -1.92
CA GLY A 118 -8.84 21.10 -0.65
C GLY A 118 -9.25 19.95 0.26
N HIS A 119 -10.13 19.03 -0.13
CA HIS A 119 -10.53 17.91 0.75
C HIS A 119 -9.34 17.05 1.17
N LEU A 120 -8.51 16.63 0.20
CA LEU A 120 -7.32 15.78 0.37
C LEU A 120 -6.01 16.55 0.13
N ASN A 121 -5.99 17.83 0.50
CA ASN A 121 -4.81 18.69 0.41
C ASN A 121 -4.44 19.20 1.81
N ALA A 122 -3.20 18.99 2.22
CA ALA A 122 -2.68 19.37 3.52
C ALA A 122 -2.20 20.83 3.61
N ALA A 123 -2.19 21.60 2.51
CA ALA A 123 -1.68 22.97 2.47
C ALA A 123 -2.27 23.85 3.59
N GLY A 124 -1.39 24.40 4.45
CA GLY A 124 -1.75 25.28 5.56
C GLY A 124 -2.48 24.62 6.74
N ARG A 125 -2.65 23.29 6.74
CA ARG A 125 -3.40 22.55 7.76
C ARG A 125 -2.52 21.95 8.85
N GLN A 126 -3.10 21.74 10.03
CA GLN A 126 -2.55 20.90 11.08
C GLN A 126 -2.96 19.45 10.82
N VAL A 127 -1.99 18.60 10.49
CA VAL A 127 -2.24 17.22 10.07
C VAL A 127 -1.86 16.24 11.18
N VAL A 128 -2.76 15.31 11.50
CA VAL A 128 -2.46 14.17 12.36
C VAL A 128 -2.55 12.88 11.55
N VAL A 129 -1.45 12.14 11.46
CA VAL A 129 -1.41 10.81 10.85
C VAL A 129 -1.42 9.76 11.95
N ILE A 130 -2.37 8.84 11.92
CA ILE A 130 -2.50 7.77 12.92
C ILE A 130 -1.94 6.48 12.33
N GLY A 131 -0.79 6.04 12.84
CA GLY A 131 -0.09 4.87 12.33
C GLY A 131 1.42 4.95 12.50
N GLY A 132 2.13 3.88 12.15
CA GLY A 132 3.60 3.85 12.23
C GLY A 132 4.29 2.95 11.22
N GLY A 133 3.57 2.44 10.23
CA GLY A 133 4.15 1.69 9.10
C GLY A 133 4.63 2.61 7.99
N ASP A 134 5.13 2.02 6.91
CA ASP A 134 5.63 2.78 5.75
C ASP A 134 4.54 3.70 5.16
N THR A 135 3.28 3.25 5.10
CA THR A 135 2.15 4.10 4.68
C THR A 135 1.99 5.36 5.55
N ALA A 136 2.25 5.27 6.86
CA ALA A 136 2.20 6.44 7.73
C ALA A 136 3.37 7.39 7.43
N MET A 137 4.56 6.85 7.14
CA MET A 137 5.74 7.64 6.77
C MET A 137 5.54 8.36 5.44
N ASP A 138 4.92 7.69 4.46
CA ASP A 138 4.55 8.31 3.20
C ASP A 138 3.52 9.42 3.40
N CYS A 139 2.50 9.21 4.24
CA CYS A 139 1.48 10.23 4.54
C CYS A 139 2.09 11.47 5.19
N VAL A 140 2.92 11.32 6.23
CA VAL A 140 3.49 12.47 6.94
C VAL A 140 4.41 13.30 6.04
N ARG A 141 5.26 12.65 5.24
CA ARG A 141 6.18 13.35 4.33
C ARG A 141 5.44 13.97 3.16
N THR A 142 4.39 13.31 2.67
CA THR A 142 3.49 13.91 1.67
C THR A 142 2.82 15.16 2.22
N ALA A 143 2.32 15.13 3.45
CA ALA A 143 1.71 16.30 4.09
C ALA A 143 2.71 17.46 4.26
N VAL A 144 3.95 17.18 4.66
CA VAL A 144 5.01 18.21 4.72
C VAL A 144 5.22 18.84 3.34
N ARG A 145 5.35 18.03 2.29
CA ARG A 145 5.61 18.50 0.92
C ARG A 145 4.44 19.25 0.29
N GLN A 146 3.21 18.96 0.72
CA GLN A 146 2.02 19.73 0.36
C GLN A 146 1.93 21.08 1.10
N GLY A 147 2.86 21.39 2.01
CA GLY A 147 2.90 22.66 2.74
C GLY A 147 1.99 22.69 3.97
N ALA A 148 1.84 21.56 4.67
CA ALA A 148 1.16 21.52 5.96
C ALA A 148 1.76 22.51 6.96
N LYS A 149 0.89 23.13 7.79
CA LYS A 149 1.31 24.03 8.87
C LYS A 149 2.05 23.27 9.97
N SER A 150 1.58 22.06 10.28
CA SER A 150 2.24 21.12 11.18
C SER A 150 1.82 19.70 10.82
N VAL A 151 2.71 18.74 11.08
CA VAL A 151 2.43 17.32 10.86
C VAL A 151 2.82 16.55 12.10
N THR A 152 1.86 15.82 12.68
CA THR A 152 2.07 14.96 13.84
C THR A 152 1.79 13.51 13.48
N CYS A 153 2.75 12.63 13.73
CA CYS A 153 2.58 11.19 13.66
C CYS A 153 2.18 10.66 15.04
N LEU A 154 0.97 10.12 15.17
CA LEU A 154 0.46 9.55 16.41
C LEU A 154 0.56 8.03 16.35
N TYR A 155 1.44 7.46 17.18
CA TYR A 155 1.73 6.03 17.16
C TYR A 155 1.63 5.40 18.55
N ARG A 156 0.87 4.30 18.64
CA ARG A 156 0.55 3.64 19.91
C ARG A 156 1.72 2.90 20.57
N ARG A 157 2.84 2.70 19.86
CA ARG A 157 4.05 2.07 20.42
C ARG A 157 5.21 3.06 20.47
N ASP A 158 6.33 2.61 21.02
CA ASP A 158 7.58 3.36 21.01
C ASP A 158 8.27 3.29 19.63
N ARG A 159 9.39 4.03 19.54
CA ARG A 159 10.22 4.10 18.34
C ARG A 159 10.85 2.76 17.96
N GLN A 160 11.23 1.93 18.94
CA GLN A 160 11.92 0.65 18.69
C GLN A 160 10.97 -0.37 18.06
N ASN A 161 9.69 -0.30 18.40
CA ASN A 161 8.62 -1.14 17.89
C ASN A 161 7.90 -0.53 16.66
N MET A 162 8.50 0.46 16.00
CA MET A 162 7.94 1.04 14.79
C MET A 162 8.16 0.11 13.59
N PRO A 163 7.09 -0.30 12.87
CA PRO A 163 7.22 -1.23 11.75
C PRO A 163 7.78 -0.58 10.48
N GLY A 164 7.61 0.74 10.33
CA GLY A 164 8.18 1.49 9.20
C GLY A 164 9.71 1.48 9.23
N SER A 165 10.32 1.64 8.06
CA SER A 165 11.76 1.72 7.93
C SER A 165 12.37 2.82 8.81
N LEU A 166 13.35 2.47 9.66
CA LEU A 166 14.07 3.42 10.53
C LEU A 166 14.63 4.61 9.77
N ARG A 167 15.05 4.39 8.51
CA ARG A 167 15.53 5.46 7.63
C ARG A 167 14.41 6.42 7.26
N GLU A 168 13.22 5.93 6.95
CA GLU A 168 12.09 6.80 6.60
C GLU A 168 11.56 7.57 7.83
N VAL A 169 11.64 6.98 9.02
CA VAL A 169 11.37 7.69 10.28
C VAL A 169 12.34 8.84 10.48
N ALA A 170 13.64 8.60 10.33
CA ALA A 170 14.66 9.64 10.44
C ALA A 170 14.45 10.76 9.41
N ASN A 171 14.18 10.41 8.15
CA ASN A 171 13.87 11.38 7.11
C ASN A 171 12.63 12.23 7.46
N ALA A 172 11.58 11.62 8.00
CA ALA A 172 10.38 12.34 8.40
C ALA A 172 10.65 13.33 9.54
N GLU A 173 11.48 12.94 10.52
CA GLU A 173 11.92 13.85 11.59
C GLU A 173 12.76 15.02 11.06
N GLU A 174 13.68 14.75 10.15
CA GLU A 174 14.49 15.79 9.47
C GLU A 174 13.63 16.75 8.65
N GLU A 175 12.54 16.25 8.05
CA GLU A 175 11.52 17.05 7.34
C GLU A 175 10.59 17.82 8.31
N GLY A 176 10.74 17.68 9.63
CA GLY A 176 10.02 18.46 10.66
C GLY A 176 8.75 17.79 11.20
N VAL A 177 8.53 16.50 10.95
CA VAL A 177 7.40 15.74 11.50
C VAL A 177 7.57 15.55 13.00
N VAL A 178 6.53 15.84 13.77
CA VAL A 178 6.50 15.62 15.22
C VAL A 178 5.94 14.22 15.52
N PHE A 179 6.72 13.38 16.20
CA PHE A 179 6.26 12.07 16.61
C PHE A 179 5.71 12.08 18.04
N THR A 180 4.44 11.70 18.16
CA THR A 180 3.80 11.43 19.45
C THR A 180 3.76 9.93 19.67
N TRP A 181 4.85 9.43 20.25
CA TRP A 181 5.01 8.03 20.64
C TRP A 181 4.10 7.66 21.80
N LEU A 182 3.82 6.35 21.92
CA LEU A 182 3.02 5.79 23.00
C LEU A 182 1.71 6.57 23.15
N ALA A 183 1.02 6.80 22.04
CA ALA A 183 -0.26 7.48 22.03
C ALA A 183 -1.24 6.82 21.06
N ALA A 184 -2.48 6.66 21.50
CA ALA A 184 -3.58 6.17 20.68
C ALA A 184 -4.76 7.13 20.77
N PRO A 185 -5.55 7.30 19.68
CA PRO A 185 -6.74 8.14 19.72
C PRO A 185 -7.84 7.47 20.55
N GLU A 186 -8.52 8.26 21.39
CA GLU A 186 -9.71 7.88 22.15
C GLU A 186 -10.99 8.45 21.51
N ALA A 187 -10.90 9.65 20.93
CA ALA A 187 -12.00 10.31 20.24
C ALA A 187 -11.49 11.39 19.28
N PHE A 188 -12.35 11.77 18.36
CA PHE A 188 -12.16 12.90 17.46
C PHE A 188 -13.08 14.03 17.88
N LEU A 189 -12.51 15.22 18.01
CA LEU A 189 -13.19 16.41 18.48
C LEU A 189 -13.58 17.29 17.30
N GLY A 190 -14.72 17.96 17.41
CA GLY A 190 -15.18 18.91 16.41
C GLY A 190 -16.70 19.03 16.35
N ASP A 191 -17.16 20.15 15.80
CA ASP A 191 -18.57 20.39 15.47
C ASP A 191 -18.68 20.60 13.96
N GLY A 192 -19.28 19.63 13.26
CA GLY A 192 -19.37 19.59 11.79
C GLY A 192 -18.09 19.20 11.03
N ARG A 193 -16.89 19.36 11.62
CA ARG A 193 -15.59 18.92 11.06
C ARG A 193 -14.60 18.64 12.20
N VAL A 194 -13.63 17.77 11.98
CA VAL A 194 -12.55 17.54 12.94
C VAL A 194 -11.76 18.83 13.21
N THR A 195 -11.52 19.10 14.49
CA THR A 195 -10.64 20.18 14.97
C THR A 195 -9.51 19.63 15.84
N GLY A 196 -9.60 18.37 16.28
CA GLY A 196 -8.54 17.74 17.05
C GLY A 196 -8.79 16.25 17.30
N VAL A 197 -7.73 15.60 17.75
CA VAL A 197 -7.73 14.20 18.18
C VAL A 197 -7.48 14.18 19.69
N ARG A 198 -8.46 13.70 20.46
CA ARG A 198 -8.24 13.36 21.86
C ARG A 198 -7.53 12.01 21.90
N ALA A 199 -6.30 12.01 22.39
CA ALA A 199 -5.45 10.83 22.51
C ALA A 199 -5.18 10.51 23.97
N THR A 200 -4.71 9.30 24.21
CA THR A 200 -4.30 8.81 25.53
C THR A 200 -2.90 8.25 25.46
N ARG A 201 -2.15 8.36 26.55
CA ARG A 201 -0.83 7.75 26.62
C ARG A 201 -0.98 6.24 26.73
N MET A 202 -0.04 5.55 26.12
CA MET A 202 0.03 4.10 26.10
C MET A 202 1.23 3.63 26.92
N HIS A 203 1.10 2.44 27.48
CA HIS A 203 2.17 1.71 28.12
C HIS A 203 2.41 0.39 27.37
N LEU A 204 3.66 0.02 27.16
CA LEU A 204 4.03 -1.27 26.60
C LEU A 204 4.18 -2.29 27.71
N GLY A 205 3.41 -3.37 27.62
CA GLY A 205 3.56 -4.53 28.49
C GLY A 205 4.74 -5.42 28.09
N LEU A 206 4.80 -6.59 28.71
CA LEU A 206 5.78 -7.61 28.36
C LEU A 206 5.54 -8.15 26.94
N PRO A 207 6.60 -8.55 26.22
CA PRO A 207 6.46 -9.21 24.93
C PRO A 207 5.78 -10.58 25.10
N ASP A 208 4.89 -10.91 24.17
CA ASP A 208 4.32 -12.25 24.04
C ASP A 208 5.30 -13.24 23.39
N ALA A 209 4.86 -14.48 23.16
CA ALA A 209 5.67 -15.53 22.53
C ALA A 209 6.09 -15.21 21.08
N SER A 210 5.43 -14.26 20.41
CA SER A 210 5.83 -13.74 19.09
C SER A 210 6.86 -12.60 19.18
N GLY A 211 7.21 -12.18 20.39
CA GLY A 211 8.04 -11.01 20.66
C GLY A 211 7.28 -9.69 20.63
N ARG A 212 5.95 -9.72 20.46
CA ARG A 212 5.13 -8.51 20.30
C ARG A 212 4.68 -8.02 21.67
N GLN A 213 4.95 -6.76 21.98
CA GLN A 213 4.48 -6.17 23.24
C GLN A 213 2.99 -5.81 23.16
N SER A 214 2.26 -6.15 24.23
CA SER A 214 0.91 -5.63 24.45
C SER A 214 0.97 -4.11 24.68
N VAL A 215 -0.11 -3.42 24.35
CA VAL A 215 -0.20 -1.97 24.47
C VAL A 215 -1.47 -1.64 25.24
N GLU A 216 -1.35 -0.93 26.35
CA GLU A 216 -2.47 -0.63 27.25
C GLU A 216 -2.56 0.88 27.51
N PRO A 217 -3.77 1.46 27.60
CA PRO A 217 -3.93 2.87 27.89
C PRO A 217 -3.55 3.18 29.34
N VAL A 218 -2.91 4.33 29.55
CA VAL A 218 -2.59 4.86 30.88
C VAL A 218 -3.78 5.69 31.36
N ALA A 219 -4.41 5.27 32.46
CA ALA A 219 -5.59 5.95 33.00
C ALA A 219 -5.27 7.42 33.36
N GLY A 220 -6.20 8.33 33.02
CA GLY A 220 -6.07 9.75 33.34
C GLY A 220 -5.01 10.51 32.54
N SER A 221 -4.48 9.92 31.46
CA SER A 221 -3.41 10.49 30.65
C SER A 221 -3.87 11.16 29.35
N SER A 222 -5.17 11.39 29.20
CA SER A 222 -5.74 11.95 27.97
C SER A 222 -5.24 13.37 27.71
N PHE A 223 -4.99 13.67 26.43
CA PHE A 223 -4.57 14.98 25.94
C PHE A 223 -5.13 15.21 24.53
N THR A 224 -5.11 16.45 24.07
CA THR A 224 -5.62 16.82 22.74
C THR A 224 -4.48 17.20 21.82
N VAL A 225 -4.54 16.72 20.58
CA VAL A 225 -3.70 17.17 19.46
C VAL A 225 -4.60 17.88 18.47
N GLU A 226 -4.35 19.17 18.22
CA GLU A 226 -5.12 19.97 17.25
C GLU A 226 -4.92 19.41 15.84
N ALA A 227 -6.01 19.32 15.06
CA ALA A 227 -6.00 18.69 13.74
C ALA A 227 -7.14 19.21 12.85
N ASP A 228 -6.80 19.72 11.68
CA ASP A 228 -7.76 20.09 10.63
C ASP A 228 -7.95 18.94 9.62
N LEU A 229 -6.96 18.05 9.53
CA LEU A 229 -6.94 16.86 8.68
C LEU A 229 -6.35 15.69 9.47
N VAL A 230 -7.08 14.59 9.52
CA VAL A 230 -6.65 13.35 10.16
C VAL A 230 -6.56 12.24 9.13
N ILE A 231 -5.41 11.57 9.04
CA ILE A 231 -5.16 10.51 8.06
C ILE A 231 -5.01 9.17 8.80
N LYS A 232 -5.88 8.21 8.50
CA LYS A 232 -5.84 6.85 9.06
C LYS A 232 -4.87 5.97 8.27
N ALA A 233 -3.70 5.69 8.83
CA ALA A 233 -2.65 4.85 8.24
C ALA A 233 -2.44 3.56 9.07
N LEU A 234 -3.54 2.81 9.27
CA LEU A 234 -3.61 1.65 10.17
C LEU A 234 -3.29 0.30 9.49
N GLY A 235 -3.06 0.33 8.18
CA GLY A 235 -2.88 -0.83 7.32
C GLY A 235 -4.16 -1.24 6.61
N PHE A 236 -4.05 -2.32 5.84
CA PHE A 236 -5.10 -2.84 4.97
C PHE A 236 -5.37 -4.30 5.29
N ASP A 237 -6.64 -4.67 5.13
CA ASP A 237 -7.12 -6.04 5.20
C ASP A 237 -7.59 -6.48 3.81
N PRO A 238 -7.66 -7.80 3.55
CA PRO A 238 -8.24 -8.30 2.30
C PRO A 238 -9.75 -7.99 2.22
N GLU A 239 -10.21 -7.71 1.00
CA GLU A 239 -11.62 -7.76 0.63
C GLU A 239 -12.21 -9.17 0.76
N ASP A 240 -13.54 -9.26 0.79
CA ASP A 240 -14.27 -10.52 0.65
C ASP A 240 -14.22 -10.98 -0.82
N LEU A 241 -13.08 -11.55 -1.23
CA LEU A 241 -12.89 -12.04 -2.59
C LEU A 241 -13.87 -13.14 -3.00
N PRO A 242 -14.25 -14.11 -2.16
CA PRO A 242 -15.27 -15.10 -2.52
C PRO A 242 -16.59 -14.43 -2.92
N ALA A 243 -17.04 -13.42 -2.16
CA ALA A 243 -18.22 -12.66 -2.52
C ALA A 243 -17.99 -11.80 -3.78
N ALA A 244 -16.85 -11.10 -3.87
CA ALA A 244 -16.53 -10.26 -5.02
C ALA A 244 -16.50 -11.06 -6.33
N PHE A 245 -15.87 -12.23 -6.33
CA PHE A 245 -15.75 -13.10 -7.51
C PHE A 245 -17.01 -13.93 -7.79
N GLY A 246 -17.97 -13.97 -6.87
CA GLY A 246 -19.13 -14.87 -6.95
C GLY A 246 -18.75 -16.35 -6.78
N GLU A 247 -17.63 -16.65 -6.13
CA GLU A 247 -17.07 -18.00 -5.97
C GLU A 247 -16.92 -18.34 -4.47
N PRO A 248 -18.02 -18.78 -3.80
CA PRO A 248 -18.02 -19.05 -2.38
C PRO A 248 -17.17 -20.27 -1.98
N ALA A 249 -16.76 -21.11 -2.93
CA ALA A 249 -15.88 -22.24 -2.63
C ALA A 249 -14.42 -21.81 -2.45
N LEU A 250 -14.04 -20.59 -2.83
CA LEU A 250 -12.68 -20.06 -2.65
C LEU A 250 -12.36 -19.91 -1.16
N LYS A 251 -11.40 -20.70 -0.67
CA LYS A 251 -11.09 -20.78 0.76
C LYS A 251 -10.20 -19.64 1.21
N LEU A 252 -10.57 -19.04 2.33
CA LEU A 252 -9.79 -18.03 3.04
C LEU A 252 -9.05 -18.62 4.24
N THR A 253 -8.01 -17.92 4.68
CA THR A 253 -7.37 -18.13 6.00
C THR A 253 -8.20 -17.46 7.10
N GLY A 254 -7.83 -17.66 8.37
CA GLY A 254 -8.44 -16.93 9.48
C GLY A 254 -8.21 -15.41 9.44
N TRP A 255 -7.30 -14.93 8.59
CA TRP A 255 -7.02 -13.51 8.37
C TRP A 255 -7.77 -12.93 7.16
N GLY A 256 -8.62 -13.72 6.49
CA GLY A 256 -9.34 -13.31 5.29
C GLY A 256 -8.51 -13.35 4.00
N THR A 257 -7.21 -13.65 4.07
CA THR A 257 -6.35 -13.82 2.87
C THR A 257 -6.67 -15.13 2.15
N LEU A 258 -6.30 -15.25 0.87
CA LEU A 258 -6.51 -16.49 0.12
C LEU A 258 -5.65 -17.62 0.69
N LYS A 259 -6.28 -18.79 0.90
CA LYS A 259 -5.59 -20.00 1.33
C LYS A 259 -4.99 -20.70 0.12
N VAL A 260 -3.67 -20.82 0.11
CA VAL A 260 -2.92 -21.55 -0.92
C VAL A 260 -2.09 -22.68 -0.31
N ASP A 261 -1.73 -23.65 -1.14
CA ASP A 261 -0.63 -24.55 -0.83
C ASP A 261 0.71 -23.78 -0.88
N PRO A 262 1.55 -23.83 0.16
CA PRO A 262 2.74 -22.98 0.26
C PRO A 262 3.87 -23.35 -0.70
N ARG A 263 3.78 -24.48 -1.42
CA ARG A 263 4.78 -24.89 -2.42
C ARG A 263 4.34 -24.57 -3.84
N SER A 264 3.08 -24.81 -4.15
CA SER A 264 2.52 -24.63 -5.49
C SER A 264 1.79 -23.31 -5.68
N PHE A 265 1.48 -22.57 -4.61
CA PHE A 265 0.66 -21.34 -4.64
C PHE A 265 -0.77 -21.56 -5.18
N MET A 266 -1.17 -22.80 -5.43
CA MET A 266 -2.51 -23.13 -5.89
C MET A 266 -3.50 -23.02 -4.73
N THR A 267 -4.66 -22.44 -5.01
CA THR A 267 -5.80 -22.39 -4.08
C THR A 267 -6.46 -23.77 -3.98
N ASN A 268 -7.61 -23.85 -3.29
CA ASN A 268 -8.41 -25.08 -3.32
C ASN A 268 -9.16 -25.30 -4.64
N LEU A 269 -9.15 -24.34 -5.57
CA LEU A 269 -9.74 -24.47 -6.90
C LEU A 269 -8.63 -24.86 -7.88
N PRO A 270 -8.73 -26.01 -8.57
CA PRO A 270 -7.74 -26.43 -9.56
C PRO A 270 -7.53 -25.37 -10.65
N GLY A 271 -6.28 -25.09 -10.99
CA GLY A 271 -5.92 -24.07 -11.98
C GLY A 271 -6.01 -22.62 -11.50
N VAL A 272 -6.44 -22.38 -10.25
CA VAL A 272 -6.46 -21.05 -9.64
C VAL A 272 -5.34 -20.93 -8.61
N PHE A 273 -4.45 -19.98 -8.82
CA PHE A 273 -3.29 -19.67 -7.99
C PHE A 273 -3.47 -18.30 -7.34
N ALA A 274 -2.71 -18.01 -6.28
CA ALA A 274 -2.66 -16.67 -5.71
C ALA A 274 -1.26 -16.33 -5.20
N ALA A 275 -0.85 -15.06 -5.29
CA ALA A 275 0.47 -14.59 -4.91
C ALA A 275 0.47 -13.16 -4.37
N GLY A 276 1.50 -12.80 -3.60
CA GLY A 276 1.68 -11.46 -3.06
C GLY A 276 0.78 -11.16 -1.86
N ASP A 277 0.41 -9.89 -1.72
CA ASP A 277 -0.26 -9.38 -0.51
C ASP A 277 -1.62 -10.04 -0.24
N ILE A 278 -2.34 -10.51 -1.27
CA ILE A 278 -3.60 -11.23 -1.08
C ILE A 278 -3.43 -12.59 -0.38
N VAL A 279 -2.20 -13.13 -0.38
CA VAL A 279 -1.83 -14.35 0.36
C VAL A 279 -1.19 -14.00 1.71
N ARG A 280 -0.23 -13.05 1.69
CA ARG A 280 0.62 -12.70 2.85
C ARG A 280 -0.04 -11.74 3.84
N GLY A 281 -0.98 -10.92 3.38
CA GLY A 281 -1.28 -9.61 3.97
C GLY A 281 -0.26 -8.55 3.54
N ALA A 282 -0.54 -7.29 3.85
CA ALA A 282 0.30 -6.14 3.44
C ALA A 282 1.79 -6.37 3.75
N SER A 283 2.64 -6.40 2.72
CA SER A 283 4.06 -6.74 2.82
C SER A 283 4.95 -5.86 1.94
N LEU A 284 6.23 -6.24 1.79
CA LEU A 284 7.19 -5.54 0.95
C LEU A 284 7.09 -6.03 -0.51
N VAL A 285 7.30 -5.11 -1.45
CA VAL A 285 7.29 -5.38 -2.91
C VAL A 285 8.20 -6.55 -3.30
N VAL A 286 9.37 -6.71 -2.64
CA VAL A 286 10.29 -7.82 -2.93
C VAL A 286 9.68 -9.19 -2.66
N TRP A 287 8.79 -9.30 -1.68
CA TRP A 287 8.07 -10.54 -1.39
C TRP A 287 7.01 -10.83 -2.44
N ALA A 288 6.28 -9.81 -2.89
CA ALA A 288 5.32 -9.96 -3.98
C ALA A 288 6.01 -10.40 -5.29
N ILE A 289 7.16 -9.82 -5.63
CA ILE A 289 7.96 -10.23 -6.80
C ILE A 289 8.42 -11.69 -6.67
N ARG A 290 8.89 -12.08 -5.47
CA ARG A 290 9.30 -13.46 -5.21
C ARG A 290 8.13 -14.43 -5.39
N ASP A 291 6.99 -14.14 -4.76
CA ASP A 291 5.80 -14.99 -4.85
C ASP A 291 5.30 -15.10 -6.29
N GLY A 292 5.31 -14.01 -7.05
CA GLY A 292 4.94 -14.04 -8.48
C GLY A 292 5.84 -14.95 -9.30
N ARG A 293 7.16 -14.96 -9.04
CA ARG A 293 8.11 -15.87 -9.71
C ARG A 293 7.88 -17.33 -9.32
N ASP A 294 7.68 -17.59 -8.03
CA ASP A 294 7.46 -18.95 -7.53
C ASP A 294 6.11 -19.50 -8.04
N ALA A 295 5.06 -18.67 -8.07
CA ALA A 295 3.75 -19.03 -8.63
C ALA A 295 3.81 -19.25 -10.15
N ALA A 296 4.56 -18.44 -10.90
CA ALA A 296 4.72 -18.63 -12.35
C ALA A 296 5.35 -19.99 -12.67
N ALA A 297 6.36 -20.42 -11.92
CA ALA A 297 6.98 -21.74 -12.08
C ALA A 297 5.99 -22.88 -11.76
N ALA A 298 5.12 -22.71 -10.77
CA ALA A 298 4.10 -23.69 -10.44
C ALA A 298 2.96 -23.76 -11.48
N ILE A 299 2.57 -22.61 -12.04
CA ILE A 299 1.59 -22.53 -13.14
C ILE A 299 2.10 -23.25 -14.39
N ASP A 300 3.36 -23.02 -14.78
CA ASP A 300 3.99 -23.71 -15.92
C ASP A 300 3.95 -25.23 -15.74
N GLN A 301 4.35 -25.73 -14.57
CA GLN A 301 4.29 -27.17 -14.25
C GLN A 301 2.85 -27.73 -14.32
N PHE A 302 1.87 -26.97 -13.82
CA PHE A 302 0.47 -27.37 -13.86
C PHE A 302 -0.06 -27.47 -15.30
N ILE A 303 0.22 -26.49 -16.14
CA ILE A 303 -0.20 -26.46 -17.54
C ILE A 303 0.45 -27.61 -18.33
N GLN A 304 1.76 -27.83 -18.14
CA GLN A 304 2.47 -28.95 -18.78
C GLN A 304 1.89 -30.30 -18.37
N ALA A 305 1.64 -30.53 -17.08
CA ALA A 305 1.05 -31.77 -16.59
C ALA A 305 -0.36 -32.01 -17.16
N ARG A 306 -1.18 -30.95 -17.24
CA ARG A 306 -2.53 -31.03 -17.82
C ARG A 306 -2.51 -31.34 -19.32
N SER A 307 -1.60 -30.71 -20.08
CA SER A 307 -1.44 -30.95 -21.51
C SER A 307 -0.98 -32.39 -21.79
N LEU A 308 -0.04 -32.93 -20.99
CA LEU A 308 0.40 -34.33 -21.10
C LEU A 308 -0.74 -35.32 -20.78
N ALA A 309 -1.56 -35.02 -19.78
CA ALA A 309 -2.71 -35.86 -19.44
C ALA A 309 -3.76 -35.89 -20.56
N GLN A 310 -4.06 -34.73 -21.16
CA GLN A 310 -4.98 -34.61 -22.31
C GLN A 310 -4.46 -35.33 -23.56
N ALA A 311 -3.15 -35.35 -23.77
CA ALA A 311 -2.53 -36.05 -24.91
C ALA A 311 -2.48 -37.58 -24.74
N ALA A 312 -2.65 -38.09 -23.51
CA ALA A 312 -2.64 -39.51 -23.19
C ALA A 312 -4.04 -40.16 -23.23
N GLU A 313 -5.09 -39.34 -23.30
CA GLU A 313 -6.51 -39.75 -23.45
C GLU A 313 -6.91 -39.84 -24.93
#